data_AF-A0A6V7NUL7-F1
#
_entry.id   AF-A0A6V7NUL7-F1
#
_cell.length_a   1.000
_cell.length_b   1.000
_cell.length_c   1.000
_cell.angle_alpha   90.00
_cell.angle_beta   90.00
_cell.angle_gamma   90.00
#
_symmetry.space_group_name_H-M   'P 1'
#
loop_
_entity.id
_entity.type
_entity.pdbx_description
1 polymer ?
#
loop_
_entity_poly.entity_id
_entity_poly.type
_entity_poly.pdbx_seq_one_letter_code
_entity_poly.pdbx_strand_id
1 'polypeptide(L)'
;MSGTREYSPSNPSPLLPPLVSAISAQRLETSRSNRIHGGKWRRKWFGEDYGDEGKWSNSSSKSLPPCCIKARASVPESEAKCHDTVVSGWFTESQSITDKTGKAHSLKVEKILYRGKSKYQEILVFESSTYGKVLVLDGIVQLTDKDECAYQEMIAHLPLCSIPSPKTVLVIGGGDGGVLREISRHRSVETIHICEIDKLVIDVCEEYFPELYVGFGDPRVQLHVGDAVEFLRNAAEGTYDAIIVDSSDPIGPAQELVEKPFFEMITRALRPGGVLCNQAESLWLHTHLIQDMLAICRETFKGSVHYAWTSVPTYPSGVIGFLLCSKDGEPVNFMDPINPIEQQEGADNAGREIKFYNSEIHKAAFALPSFAKRELSTVYASSRLSQSEQGEDTLKMNLVAKNELVTAS
;
A
#
# COMPACT_ATOMS: atom_id res chain seq x y z
N MET A 1 -17.94 14.04 -56.81
CA MET A 1 -16.88 14.71 -57.58
C MET A 1 -15.77 15.05 -56.60
N SER A 2 -14.76 14.19 -56.38
CA SER A 2 -13.60 13.87 -57.23
C SER A 2 -12.61 15.03 -57.42
N GLY A 3 -11.37 14.84 -56.94
CA GLY A 3 -10.14 15.41 -57.50
C GLY A 3 -9.32 16.26 -56.51
N THR A 4 -8.31 15.73 -55.80
CA THR A 4 -6.90 15.46 -56.21
C THR A 4 -6.08 16.68 -56.61
N ARG A 5 -4.96 16.92 -55.89
CA ARG A 5 -3.67 17.33 -56.47
C ARG A 5 -2.48 16.88 -55.59
N GLU A 6 -1.73 15.95 -56.15
CA GLU A 6 -0.30 15.61 -55.98
C GLU A 6 0.63 16.79 -56.34
N TYR A 7 1.97 16.81 -56.19
CA TYR A 7 3.01 16.23 -55.32
C TYR A 7 4.38 16.82 -55.80
N SER A 8 5.19 17.42 -54.91
CA SER A 8 6.70 17.54 -54.88
C SER A 8 7.48 18.07 -56.11
N PRO A 9 8.85 18.20 -56.13
CA PRO A 9 9.91 17.97 -55.10
C PRO A 9 11.05 19.04 -55.01
N SER A 10 11.85 19.03 -53.91
CA SER A 10 13.33 19.06 -53.96
C SER A 10 14.00 19.01 -52.56
N ASN A 11 14.85 17.98 -52.39
CA ASN A 11 15.75 17.54 -51.30
C ASN A 11 17.02 18.44 -51.12
N PRO A 12 18.05 18.13 -50.27
CA PRO A 12 18.13 17.43 -48.96
C PRO A 12 19.19 17.99 -47.92
N SER A 13 19.18 17.40 -46.70
CA SER A 13 20.32 17.11 -45.77
C SER A 13 20.95 18.24 -44.90
N PRO A 14 21.67 17.94 -43.77
CA PRO A 14 22.10 16.63 -43.25
C PRO A 14 21.85 16.34 -41.74
N LEU A 15 21.98 15.06 -41.40
CA LEU A 15 22.01 14.42 -40.08
C LEU A 15 23.35 14.63 -39.34
N LEU A 16 23.31 14.66 -38.00
CA LEU A 16 24.47 14.49 -37.10
C LEU A 16 24.17 13.49 -35.97
N PRO A 17 25.20 12.83 -35.40
CA PRO A 17 25.14 11.44 -34.90
C PRO A 17 25.03 11.30 -33.35
N PRO A 18 24.79 10.06 -32.84
CA PRO A 18 24.71 9.79 -31.41
C PRO A 18 26.09 9.69 -30.71
N LEU A 19 26.17 10.21 -29.49
CA LEU A 19 27.32 10.14 -28.60
C LEU A 19 27.40 8.76 -27.92
N VAL A 20 28.43 7.99 -28.27
CA VAL A 20 28.91 6.81 -27.57
C VAL A 20 30.07 7.24 -26.65
N SER A 21 29.91 7.14 -25.33
CA SER A 21 31.02 7.30 -24.40
C SER A 21 31.63 5.94 -24.06
N ALA A 22 32.84 5.71 -24.56
CA ALA A 22 33.71 4.62 -24.18
C ALA A 22 34.22 4.82 -22.74
N ILE A 23 34.07 3.80 -21.88
CA ILE A 23 34.83 3.71 -20.63
C ILE A 23 35.97 2.72 -20.85
N SER A 24 37.17 3.27 -20.76
CA SER A 24 38.46 2.62 -20.82
C SER A 24 38.69 1.64 -19.66
N ALA A 25 39.16 0.45 -20.00
CA ALA A 25 39.77 -0.48 -19.07
C ALA A 25 41.09 0.10 -18.54
N GLN A 26 41.19 0.34 -17.22
CA GLN A 26 42.46 0.53 -16.54
C GLN A 26 42.70 -0.63 -15.58
N ARG A 27 43.68 -1.44 -15.98
CA ARG A 27 44.34 -2.49 -15.23
C ARG A 27 45.31 -1.81 -14.25
N LEU A 28 45.09 -1.95 -12.94
CA LEU A 28 46.08 -1.60 -11.93
C LEU A 28 46.55 -2.88 -11.25
N GLU A 29 47.67 -3.38 -11.74
CA GLU A 29 48.57 -4.27 -11.00
C GLU A 29 49.36 -3.41 -10.01
N THR A 30 49.22 -3.69 -8.71
CA THR A 30 50.26 -3.36 -7.72
C THR A 30 50.52 -4.58 -6.84
N SER A 31 51.59 -5.28 -7.21
CA SER A 31 52.27 -6.24 -6.34
C SER A 31 53.11 -5.48 -5.29
N ARG A 32 52.99 -5.83 -4.01
CA ARG A 32 54.09 -6.34 -3.15
C ARG A 32 53.68 -6.41 -1.68
N SER A 33 53.61 -7.65 -1.20
CA SER A 33 54.20 -8.18 0.05
C SER A 33 54.40 -7.22 1.22
N ASN A 34 53.72 -7.50 2.34
CA ASN A 34 54.43 -7.94 3.54
C ASN A 34 53.55 -8.82 4.45
N ARG A 35 54.08 -9.99 4.80
CA ARG A 35 53.62 -10.84 5.90
C ARG A 35 53.75 -10.07 7.21
N ILE A 36 52.90 -10.39 8.19
CA ILE A 36 53.32 -10.83 9.54
C ILE A 36 52.08 -11.24 10.37
N HIS A 37 52.12 -12.53 10.76
CA HIS A 37 51.71 -13.15 12.04
C HIS A 37 50.25 -13.18 12.49
N GLY A 38 49.78 -14.42 12.68
CA GLY A 38 48.50 -14.74 13.29
C GLY A 38 48.54 -14.90 14.82
N GLY A 39 47.33 -15.02 15.36
CA GLY A 39 46.96 -15.47 16.70
C GLY A 39 45.43 -15.49 16.74
N LYS A 40 44.78 -16.67 16.80
CA LYS A 40 44.13 -17.25 18.02
C LYS A 40 43.35 -16.18 18.79
N TRP A 41 42.05 -16.31 19.03
CA TRP A 41 41.49 -17.19 20.06
C TRP A 41 40.10 -17.76 19.70
N ARG A 42 40.01 -19.09 19.62
CA ARG A 42 38.80 -19.90 19.86
C ARG A 42 39.08 -20.78 21.09
N ARG A 43 38.00 -21.17 21.78
CA ARG A 43 37.84 -22.05 22.97
C ARG A 43 37.54 -21.25 24.26
N LYS A 44 36.68 -21.69 25.17
CA LYS A 44 36.10 -23.03 25.45
C LYS A 44 34.85 -22.86 26.36
N TRP A 45 34.40 -23.98 26.94
CA TRP A 45 33.30 -24.22 27.91
C TRP A 45 32.04 -24.75 27.20
N PHE A 46 31.73 -26.04 27.15
CA PHE A 46 32.14 -27.26 27.86
C PHE A 46 32.20 -28.40 26.80
N GLY A 47 32.91 -29.52 26.87
CA GLY A 47 33.57 -30.31 27.91
C GLY A 47 33.57 -31.73 27.32
N GLU A 48 34.74 -32.28 27.00
CA GLU A 48 34.89 -33.67 26.54
C GLU A 48 34.85 -34.58 27.77
N ASP A 49 34.14 -35.70 27.71
CA ASP A 49 34.51 -36.91 28.44
C ASP A 49 34.09 -38.18 27.69
N TYR A 50 34.87 -39.22 27.96
CA TYR A 50 35.07 -40.49 27.26
C TYR A 50 33.83 -41.38 27.10
N GLY A 51 33.91 -42.28 26.11
CA GLY A 51 32.83 -43.20 25.74
C GLY A 51 32.58 -44.36 26.70
N ASP A 52 31.42 -44.99 26.53
CA ASP A 52 31.15 -46.37 26.90
C ASP A 52 29.92 -46.88 26.12
N GLU A 53 29.94 -48.17 25.77
CA GLU A 53 28.81 -48.86 25.13
C GLU A 53 27.69 -49.07 26.16
N GLY A 54 26.48 -48.57 25.90
CA GLY A 54 25.36 -48.78 26.81
C GLY A 54 24.01 -48.30 26.28
N LYS A 55 23.10 -49.24 26.06
CA LYS A 55 21.68 -49.04 25.74
C LYS A 55 21.02 -48.01 26.67
N TRP A 56 20.26 -47.04 26.14
CA TRP A 56 19.10 -46.50 26.84
C TRP A 56 17.99 -46.00 25.89
N SER A 57 16.82 -46.61 26.12
CA SER A 57 15.41 -46.28 25.82
C SER A 57 14.99 -45.41 24.63
N ASN A 58 14.06 -46.01 23.86
CA ASN A 58 12.90 -45.38 23.23
C ASN A 58 12.45 -44.08 23.94
N SER A 59 12.68 -42.93 23.30
CA SER A 59 11.92 -41.71 23.60
C SER A 59 11.17 -41.29 22.34
N SER A 60 9.88 -41.09 22.51
CA SER A 60 8.89 -40.78 21.48
C SER A 60 9.37 -39.70 20.52
N SER A 61 9.57 -40.04 19.26
CA SER A 61 9.68 -39.08 18.16
C SER A 61 8.33 -38.39 17.99
N LYS A 62 8.13 -37.27 18.70
CA LYS A 62 7.04 -36.35 18.37
C LYS A 62 7.30 -35.83 16.96
N SER A 63 6.49 -36.26 16.00
CA SER A 63 6.49 -35.72 14.65
C SER A 63 6.24 -34.21 14.71
N LEU A 64 7.11 -33.44 14.05
CA LEU A 64 6.96 -31.99 13.94
C LEU A 64 5.64 -31.64 13.24
N PRO A 65 4.96 -30.55 13.62
CA PRO A 65 3.77 -30.06 12.94
C PRO A 65 4.06 -29.80 11.45
N PRO A 66 3.09 -30.02 10.53
CA PRO A 66 3.30 -29.83 9.09
C PRO A 66 3.80 -28.43 8.71
N CYS A 67 3.45 -27.39 9.49
CA CYS A 67 3.92 -26.02 9.29
C CYS A 67 5.43 -25.81 9.52
N CYS A 68 6.10 -26.77 10.15
CA CYS A 68 7.53 -26.72 10.48
C CYS A 68 8.43 -27.54 9.52
N ILE A 69 7.85 -28.23 8.53
CA ILE A 69 8.61 -28.95 7.49
C ILE A 69 8.82 -28.00 6.31
N LYS A 70 9.80 -27.10 6.38
CA LYS A 70 10.22 -26.30 5.22
C LYS A 70 11.41 -26.97 4.51
N ALA A 71 11.31 -27.04 3.18
CA ALA A 71 12.30 -27.45 2.18
C ALA A 71 12.55 -28.97 2.03
N ARG A 72 11.58 -29.69 1.44
CA ARG A 72 11.95 -30.64 0.39
C ARG A 72 11.89 -29.90 -0.94
N ALA A 73 12.98 -29.93 -1.71
CA ALA A 73 12.99 -29.43 -3.07
C ALA A 73 11.93 -30.19 -3.88
N SER A 74 10.89 -29.51 -4.33
CA SER A 74 9.87 -30.10 -5.20
C SER A 74 10.47 -30.34 -6.58
N VAL A 75 10.22 -31.54 -7.11
CA VAL A 75 10.52 -31.88 -8.51
C VAL A 75 9.64 -30.99 -9.39
N PRO A 76 10.17 -30.41 -10.50
CA PRO A 76 9.35 -29.59 -11.39
C PRO A 76 8.21 -30.44 -11.97
N GLU A 77 6.97 -30.08 -11.65
CA GLU A 77 5.80 -30.62 -12.32
C GLU A 77 5.68 -29.93 -13.68
N SER A 78 5.64 -30.74 -14.73
CA SER A 78 5.40 -30.26 -16.08
C SER A 78 3.95 -29.82 -16.21
N GLU A 79 3.76 -28.59 -16.70
CA GLU A 79 2.50 -28.03 -17.22
C GLU A 79 1.64 -27.20 -16.24
N ALA A 80 2.11 -25.99 -15.96
CA ALA A 80 1.24 -24.81 -15.98
C ALA A 80 1.80 -23.82 -17.00
N LYS A 81 1.35 -23.93 -18.24
CA LYS A 81 1.63 -22.95 -19.31
C LYS A 81 0.32 -22.26 -19.67
N CYS A 82 0.09 -21.04 -19.16
CA CYS A 82 -0.92 -20.16 -19.79
C CYS A 82 -0.84 -18.65 -19.44
N HIS A 83 0.17 -18.19 -18.68
CA HIS A 83 0.37 -16.76 -18.39
C HIS A 83 1.86 -16.43 -18.28
N ASP A 84 2.29 -15.26 -18.75
CA ASP A 84 3.72 -14.88 -18.79
C ASP A 84 4.32 -14.75 -17.38
N THR A 85 3.50 -14.43 -16.38
CA THR A 85 3.89 -14.40 -14.95
C THR A 85 3.79 -15.76 -14.24
N VAL A 86 3.29 -16.81 -14.92
CA VAL A 86 3.17 -18.17 -14.36
C VAL A 86 4.12 -19.12 -15.09
N VAL A 87 5.25 -19.44 -14.45
CA VAL A 87 6.29 -20.30 -15.03
C VAL A 87 6.47 -21.54 -14.16
N SER A 88 6.38 -22.72 -14.75
CA SER A 88 6.54 -24.01 -14.06
C SER A 88 5.60 -24.18 -12.85
N GLY A 89 4.37 -23.66 -12.94
CA GLY A 89 3.38 -23.76 -11.86
C GLY A 89 3.51 -22.70 -10.76
N TRP A 90 4.36 -21.69 -10.94
CA TRP A 90 4.53 -20.60 -9.97
C TRP A 90 4.16 -19.28 -10.60
N PHE A 91 3.17 -18.60 -10.01
CA PHE A 91 2.98 -17.18 -10.23
C PHE A 91 4.12 -16.45 -9.51
N THR A 92 4.75 -15.50 -10.18
CA THR A 92 5.76 -14.62 -9.58
C THR A 92 5.33 -13.19 -9.85
N GLU A 93 5.04 -12.46 -8.77
CA GLU A 93 4.75 -11.04 -8.81
C GLU A 93 6.00 -10.32 -9.32
N SER A 94 5.96 -9.87 -10.57
CA SER A 94 7.03 -9.07 -11.16
C SER A 94 6.62 -7.62 -11.05
N GLN A 95 7.38 -6.84 -10.27
CA GLN A 95 7.32 -5.38 -10.38
C GLN A 95 7.72 -4.98 -11.81
N SER A 96 7.24 -3.81 -12.24
CA SER A 96 7.46 -3.26 -13.58
C SER A 96 8.93 -3.38 -14.03
N ILE A 97 9.17 -3.48 -15.34
CA ILE A 97 10.53 -3.53 -15.94
C ILE A 97 11.43 -2.34 -15.50
N THR A 98 10.82 -1.25 -15.03
CA THR A 98 11.51 -0.06 -14.49
C THR A 98 11.95 -0.20 -13.03
N ASP A 99 11.36 -1.11 -12.26
CA ASP A 99 11.75 -1.39 -10.86
C ASP A 99 12.84 -2.46 -10.79
N LYS A 100 14.09 -2.00 -10.71
CA LYS A 100 15.27 -2.87 -10.54
C LYS A 100 15.47 -3.27 -9.07
N THR A 101 14.42 -3.68 -8.37
CA THR A 101 14.49 -4.03 -6.93
C THR A 101 15.04 -5.43 -6.69
N GLY A 102 15.01 -6.31 -7.70
CA GLY A 102 15.58 -7.67 -7.65
C GLY A 102 14.85 -8.62 -6.69
N LYS A 103 13.58 -8.33 -6.37
CA LYS A 103 12.73 -9.11 -5.47
C LYS A 103 11.43 -9.47 -6.17
N ALA A 104 10.87 -10.62 -5.81
CA ALA A 104 9.55 -11.05 -6.25
C ALA A 104 8.95 -12.00 -5.20
N HIS A 105 7.63 -11.96 -5.04
CA HIS A 105 6.89 -12.96 -4.27
C HIS A 105 6.30 -14.00 -5.21
N SER A 106 6.50 -15.28 -4.89
CA SER A 106 6.01 -16.38 -5.72
C SER A 106 4.99 -17.23 -4.98
N LEU A 107 3.86 -17.50 -5.63
CA LEU A 107 2.80 -18.38 -5.13
C LEU A 107 2.65 -19.57 -6.08
N LYS A 108 2.62 -20.79 -5.53
CA LYS A 108 2.36 -21.99 -6.33
C LYS A 108 0.90 -21.96 -6.79
N VAL A 109 0.70 -22.01 -8.10
CA VAL A 109 -0.61 -22.02 -8.77
C VAL A 109 -1.08 -23.47 -8.89
N GLU A 110 -2.28 -23.75 -8.39
CA GLU A 110 -2.97 -25.02 -8.64
C GLU A 110 -3.82 -24.95 -9.90
N LYS A 111 -4.58 -23.85 -10.05
CA LYS A 111 -5.51 -23.70 -11.17
C LYS A 111 -5.74 -22.24 -11.49
N ILE A 112 -5.64 -21.87 -12.77
CA ILE A 112 -6.13 -20.58 -13.26
C ILE A 112 -7.66 -20.67 -13.35
N LEU A 113 -8.35 -19.78 -12.65
CA LEU A 113 -9.82 -19.72 -12.60
C LEU A 113 -10.35 -18.75 -13.65
N TYR A 114 -9.73 -17.58 -13.78
CA TYR A 114 -10.11 -16.55 -14.74
C TYR A 114 -8.88 -15.82 -15.29
N ARG A 115 -8.95 -15.43 -16.56
CA ARG A 115 -7.99 -14.50 -17.19
C ARG A 115 -8.75 -13.61 -18.16
N GLY A 116 -8.61 -12.30 -18.00
CA GLY A 116 -9.20 -11.32 -18.89
C GLY A 116 -8.42 -10.02 -18.91
N LYS A 117 -8.82 -9.11 -19.81
CA LYS A 117 -8.31 -7.75 -19.85
C LYS A 117 -9.48 -6.81 -20.02
N SER A 118 -9.66 -5.90 -19.07
CA SER A 118 -10.66 -4.84 -19.17
C SER A 118 -10.13 -3.70 -20.03
N LYS A 119 -10.87 -2.59 -20.10
CA LYS A 119 -10.35 -1.34 -20.70
C LYS A 119 -9.29 -0.65 -19.83
N TYR A 120 -9.09 -1.10 -18.59
CA TYR A 120 -8.17 -0.51 -17.61
C TYR A 120 -6.94 -1.36 -17.36
N GLN A 121 -7.12 -2.67 -17.13
CA GLN A 121 -6.07 -3.53 -16.60
C GLN A 121 -6.25 -5.01 -16.99
N GLU A 122 -5.18 -5.79 -16.85
CA GLU A 122 -5.21 -7.24 -16.93
C GLU A 122 -5.66 -7.84 -15.61
N ILE A 123 -6.58 -8.81 -15.67
CA ILE A 123 -7.19 -9.44 -14.51
C ILE A 123 -6.91 -10.94 -14.56
N LEU A 124 -6.32 -11.47 -13.50
CA LEU A 124 -6.05 -12.89 -13.32
C LEU A 124 -6.61 -13.33 -11.96
N VAL A 125 -7.38 -14.42 -11.97
CA VAL A 125 -7.75 -15.14 -10.75
C VAL A 125 -7.22 -16.54 -10.83
N PHE A 126 -6.54 -16.97 -9.78
CA PHE A 126 -6.07 -18.35 -9.66
C PHE A 126 -6.24 -18.89 -8.26
N GLU A 127 -6.37 -20.21 -8.16
CA GLU A 127 -6.30 -20.95 -6.91
C GLU A 127 -4.84 -21.30 -6.63
N SER A 128 -4.35 -20.90 -5.46
CA SER A 128 -3.00 -21.19 -4.98
C SER A 128 -2.99 -22.39 -4.05
N SER A 129 -1.84 -23.05 -3.93
CA SER A 129 -1.76 -24.27 -3.10
C SER A 129 -1.93 -24.03 -1.60
N THR A 130 -1.72 -22.81 -1.11
CA THR A 130 -1.68 -22.56 0.35
C THR A 130 -2.25 -21.23 0.81
N TYR A 131 -2.68 -20.37 -0.12
CA TYR A 131 -3.25 -19.04 0.16
C TYR A 131 -4.70 -18.91 -0.34
N GLY A 132 -5.32 -20.01 -0.78
CA GLY A 132 -6.66 -19.99 -1.37
C GLY A 132 -6.66 -19.31 -2.73
N LYS A 133 -7.77 -18.66 -3.09
CA LYS A 133 -7.88 -17.88 -4.32
C LYS A 133 -7.10 -16.58 -4.21
N VAL A 134 -6.58 -16.14 -5.35
CA VAL A 134 -5.72 -14.96 -5.48
C VAL A 134 -6.24 -14.11 -6.62
N LEU A 135 -6.49 -12.83 -6.35
CA LEU A 135 -6.77 -11.82 -7.37
C LEU A 135 -5.47 -11.10 -7.71
N VAL A 136 -5.23 -10.95 -9.00
CA VAL A 136 -4.08 -10.22 -9.55
C VAL A 136 -4.57 -9.23 -10.58
N LEU A 137 -4.13 -7.98 -10.45
CA LEU A 137 -4.36 -6.89 -11.39
C LEU A 137 -3.02 -6.41 -11.93
N ASP A 138 -2.87 -6.34 -13.26
CA ASP A 138 -1.62 -5.96 -13.96
C ASP A 138 -0.35 -6.67 -13.44
N GLY A 139 -0.50 -7.92 -12.99
CA GLY A 139 0.60 -8.74 -12.48
C GLY A 139 0.94 -8.52 -11.00
N ILE A 140 0.17 -7.71 -10.28
CA ILE A 140 0.34 -7.37 -8.86
C ILE A 140 -0.76 -8.05 -8.05
N VAL A 141 -0.38 -8.74 -6.96
CA VAL A 141 -1.35 -9.40 -6.08
C VAL A 141 -2.16 -8.36 -5.34
N GLN A 142 -3.48 -8.38 -5.53
CA GLN A 142 -4.40 -7.47 -4.86
C GLN A 142 -4.97 -8.07 -3.58
N LEU A 143 -5.23 -9.38 -3.55
CA LEU A 143 -5.68 -10.07 -2.33
C LEU A 143 -5.48 -11.59 -2.42
N THR A 144 -5.48 -12.23 -1.26
CA THR A 144 -5.67 -13.68 -1.14
C THR A 144 -6.68 -14.01 -0.05
N ASP A 145 -7.40 -15.13 -0.17
CA ASP A 145 -8.37 -15.58 0.84
C ASP A 145 -7.75 -15.71 2.25
N LYS A 146 -6.45 -15.97 2.31
CA LYS A 146 -5.76 -16.30 3.57
C LYS A 146 -5.42 -15.10 4.43
N ASP A 147 -5.10 -13.96 3.82
CA ASP A 147 -4.61 -12.78 4.53
C ASP A 147 -5.32 -11.48 4.18
N GLU A 148 -6.37 -11.53 3.35
CA GLU A 148 -7.26 -10.38 3.08
C GLU A 148 -7.74 -9.68 4.35
N CYS A 149 -8.01 -10.45 5.41
CA CYS A 149 -8.57 -9.91 6.65
C CYS A 149 -7.64 -8.88 7.30
N ALA A 150 -6.32 -9.06 7.18
CA ALA A 150 -5.36 -8.12 7.75
C ALA A 150 -5.41 -6.76 7.05
N TYR A 151 -5.65 -6.72 5.74
CA TYR A 151 -5.78 -5.48 5.00
C TYR A 151 -7.16 -4.85 5.19
N GLN A 152 -8.22 -5.62 4.91
CA GLN A 152 -9.60 -5.13 4.89
C GLN A 152 -10.05 -4.63 6.26
N GLU A 153 -9.76 -5.39 7.32
CA GLU A 153 -10.13 -4.99 8.68
C GLU A 153 -9.34 -3.74 9.12
N MET A 154 -8.05 -3.67 8.79
CA MET A 154 -7.23 -2.51 9.18
C MET A 154 -7.65 -1.24 8.44
N ILE A 155 -7.79 -1.29 7.10
CA ILE A 155 -8.11 -0.09 6.32
C ILE A 155 -9.51 0.46 6.64
N ALA A 156 -10.46 -0.42 7.01
CA ALA A 156 -11.81 -0.03 7.41
C ALA A 156 -11.91 0.41 8.87
N HIS A 157 -11.35 -0.36 9.82
CA HIS A 157 -11.57 -0.10 11.24
C HIS A 157 -10.63 0.97 11.82
N LEU A 158 -9.44 1.18 11.23
CA LEU A 158 -8.57 2.29 11.64
C LEU A 158 -9.30 3.65 11.59
N PRO A 159 -9.89 4.10 10.47
CA PRO A 159 -10.60 5.38 10.45
C PRO A 159 -11.93 5.33 11.21
N LEU A 160 -12.74 4.28 11.05
CA LEU A 160 -14.12 4.24 11.55
C LEU A 160 -14.19 4.08 13.08
N CYS A 161 -13.19 3.44 13.70
CA CYS A 161 -13.13 3.37 15.16
C CYS A 161 -12.53 4.64 15.80
N SER A 162 -11.95 5.55 15.01
CA SER A 162 -11.39 6.82 15.50
C SER A 162 -12.42 7.95 15.55
N ILE A 163 -13.65 7.73 15.08
CA ILE A 163 -14.76 8.70 15.12
C ILE A 163 -16.00 8.09 15.78
N PRO A 164 -16.86 8.88 16.47
CA PRO A 164 -17.82 8.33 17.43
C PRO A 164 -19.01 7.61 16.79
N SER A 165 -19.48 8.03 15.61
CA SER A 165 -20.68 7.47 14.97
C SER A 165 -20.70 7.81 13.47
N PRO A 166 -19.87 7.14 12.64
CA PRO A 166 -19.87 7.37 11.20
C PRO A 166 -21.22 6.96 10.59
N LYS A 167 -21.80 7.78 9.72
CA LYS A 167 -23.07 7.56 9.02
C LYS A 167 -22.90 7.39 7.52
N THR A 168 -22.13 8.26 6.88
CA THR A 168 -21.92 8.25 5.43
C THR A 168 -20.44 8.01 5.12
N VAL A 169 -20.15 6.86 4.49
CA VAL A 169 -18.80 6.43 4.15
C VAL A 169 -18.64 6.33 2.64
N LEU A 170 -17.52 6.80 2.09
CA LEU A 170 -17.12 6.55 0.71
C LEU A 170 -15.97 5.57 0.66
N VAL A 171 -16.05 4.58 -0.23
CA VAL A 171 -14.93 3.74 -0.65
C VAL A 171 -14.57 4.11 -2.09
N ILE A 172 -13.30 4.40 -2.34
CA ILE A 172 -12.74 4.59 -3.68
C ILE A 172 -11.91 3.35 -3.99
N GLY A 173 -12.17 2.70 -5.13
CA GLY A 173 -11.69 1.35 -5.42
C GLY A 173 -12.49 0.29 -4.64
N GLY A 174 -11.82 -0.72 -4.09
CA GLY A 174 -12.45 -1.77 -3.29
C GLY A 174 -13.39 -2.69 -4.07
N GLY A 175 -13.13 -2.88 -5.38
CA GLY A 175 -13.93 -3.70 -6.28
C GLY A 175 -14.12 -5.17 -5.86
N ASP A 176 -13.32 -5.69 -4.92
CA ASP A 176 -13.50 -7.02 -4.34
C ASP A 176 -14.64 -7.12 -3.32
N GLY A 177 -15.07 -6.00 -2.74
CA GLY A 177 -16.19 -5.92 -1.80
C GLY A 177 -15.83 -6.19 -0.34
N GLY A 178 -14.59 -6.54 -0.05
CA GLY A 178 -14.11 -6.84 1.29
C GLY A 178 -14.15 -5.66 2.25
N VAL A 179 -13.71 -4.48 1.81
CA VAL A 179 -13.83 -3.26 2.63
C VAL A 179 -15.30 -2.93 2.91
N LEU A 180 -16.22 -3.15 1.97
CA LEU A 180 -17.66 -2.97 2.20
C LEU A 180 -18.19 -3.92 3.27
N ARG A 181 -17.73 -5.17 3.27
CA ARG A 181 -18.07 -6.17 4.28
C ARG A 181 -17.66 -5.70 5.68
N GLU A 182 -16.47 -5.11 5.82
CA GLU A 182 -15.97 -4.59 7.10
C GLU A 182 -16.69 -3.30 7.56
N ILE A 183 -16.96 -2.37 6.64
CA ILE A 183 -17.77 -1.17 6.95
C ILE A 183 -19.17 -1.57 7.42
N SER A 184 -19.74 -2.63 6.84
CA SER A 184 -21.09 -3.10 7.17
C SER A 184 -21.24 -3.57 8.63
N ARG A 185 -20.14 -3.85 9.33
CA ARG A 185 -20.15 -4.16 10.78
C ARG A 185 -20.53 -2.96 11.64
N HIS A 186 -20.28 -1.74 11.17
CA HIS A 186 -20.60 -0.52 11.90
C HIS A 186 -22.08 -0.19 11.72
N ARG A 187 -22.88 -0.48 12.76
CA ARG A 187 -24.33 -0.25 12.74
C ARG A 187 -24.73 1.22 12.61
N SER A 188 -23.86 2.15 13.00
CA SER A 188 -24.10 3.58 12.83
C SER A 188 -24.07 4.02 11.37
N VAL A 189 -23.43 3.26 10.49
CA VAL A 189 -23.32 3.59 9.08
C VAL A 189 -24.70 3.41 8.44
N GLU A 190 -25.19 4.49 7.84
CA GLU A 190 -26.50 4.58 7.17
C GLU A 190 -26.34 4.48 5.65
N THR A 191 -25.19 4.88 5.10
CA THR A 191 -24.93 4.86 3.65
C THR A 191 -23.46 4.59 3.35
N ILE A 192 -23.22 3.67 2.42
CA ILE A 192 -21.89 3.30 1.93
C ILE A 192 -21.87 3.57 0.42
N HIS A 193 -21.21 4.64 0.00
CA HIS A 193 -20.94 4.86 -1.42
C HIS A 193 -19.66 4.10 -1.78
N ILE A 194 -19.65 3.41 -2.92
CA ILE A 194 -18.43 2.84 -3.50
C ILE A 194 -18.27 3.35 -4.93
N CYS A 195 -17.06 3.82 -5.26
CA CYS A 195 -16.68 4.25 -6.60
C CYS A 195 -15.54 3.38 -7.11
N GLU A 196 -15.87 2.40 -7.96
CA GLU A 196 -14.92 1.50 -8.60
C GLU A 196 -14.89 1.78 -10.09
N ILE A 197 -13.69 1.92 -10.65
CA ILE A 197 -13.53 2.32 -12.05
C ILE A 197 -13.77 1.14 -13.01
N ASP A 198 -13.41 -0.07 -12.60
CA ASP A 198 -13.40 -1.26 -13.43
C ASP A 198 -14.51 -2.26 -13.05
N LYS A 199 -15.64 -2.18 -13.77
CA LYS A 199 -16.77 -3.10 -13.59
C LYS A 199 -16.37 -4.57 -13.68
N LEU A 200 -15.36 -4.89 -14.50
CA LEU A 200 -14.95 -6.29 -14.69
C LEU A 200 -14.30 -6.86 -13.42
N VAL A 201 -13.65 -6.03 -12.60
CA VAL A 201 -13.13 -6.46 -11.29
C VAL A 201 -14.27 -6.89 -10.39
N ILE A 202 -15.35 -6.10 -10.33
CA ILE A 202 -16.56 -6.43 -9.53
C ILE A 202 -17.18 -7.74 -10.01
N ASP A 203 -17.39 -7.89 -11.33
CA ASP A 203 -17.99 -9.09 -11.92
C ASP A 203 -17.17 -10.36 -11.60
N VAL A 204 -15.85 -10.25 -11.71
CA VAL A 204 -14.93 -11.35 -11.40
C VAL A 204 -14.95 -11.65 -9.90
N CYS A 205 -15.05 -10.65 -9.04
CA CYS A 205 -15.12 -10.87 -7.59
C CYS A 205 -16.45 -11.47 -7.14
N GLU A 206 -17.56 -11.13 -7.81
CA GLU A 206 -18.86 -11.78 -7.62
C GLU A 206 -18.78 -13.28 -7.87
N GLU A 207 -18.12 -13.68 -8.96
CA GLU A 207 -18.04 -15.09 -9.37
C GLU A 207 -17.05 -15.89 -8.50
N TYR A 208 -15.87 -15.32 -8.23
CA TYR A 208 -14.76 -16.08 -7.65
C TYR A 208 -14.52 -15.82 -6.16
N PHE A 209 -15.00 -14.70 -5.60
CA PHE A 209 -14.78 -14.31 -4.21
C PHE A 209 -16.10 -13.98 -3.46
N PRO A 210 -17.06 -14.93 -3.38
CA PRO A 210 -18.39 -14.66 -2.81
C PRO A 210 -18.37 -14.20 -1.34
N GLU A 211 -17.37 -14.63 -0.56
CA GLU A 211 -17.19 -14.24 0.84
C GLU A 211 -16.73 -12.78 1.01
N LEU A 212 -16.13 -12.18 -0.02
CA LEU A 212 -15.82 -10.74 -0.08
C LEU A 212 -17.01 -9.99 -0.69
N TYR A 213 -17.53 -10.50 -1.81
CA TYR A 213 -18.62 -9.88 -2.57
C TYR A 213 -19.89 -9.67 -1.74
N VAL A 214 -20.10 -10.46 -0.68
CA VAL A 214 -21.21 -10.25 0.24
C VAL A 214 -21.29 -8.83 0.82
N GLY A 215 -20.19 -8.07 0.82
CA GLY A 215 -20.19 -6.64 1.13
C GLY A 215 -21.10 -5.82 0.20
N PHE A 216 -21.15 -6.13 -1.10
CA PHE A 216 -22.08 -5.49 -2.04
C PHE A 216 -23.55 -5.84 -1.79
N GLY A 217 -23.84 -6.91 -1.05
CA GLY A 217 -25.19 -7.33 -0.69
C GLY A 217 -25.82 -6.52 0.46
N ASP A 218 -25.06 -5.64 1.13
CA ASP A 218 -25.61 -4.78 2.18
C ASP A 218 -26.52 -3.70 1.57
N PRO A 219 -27.77 -3.53 2.05
CA PRO A 219 -28.73 -2.58 1.46
C PRO A 219 -28.31 -1.10 1.59
N ARG A 220 -27.29 -0.80 2.39
CA ARG A 220 -26.72 0.55 2.54
C ARG A 220 -25.71 0.89 1.44
N VAL A 221 -25.25 -0.10 0.67
CA VAL A 221 -24.27 0.08 -0.40
C VAL A 221 -24.91 0.69 -1.63
N GLN A 222 -24.31 1.76 -2.15
CA GLN A 222 -24.62 2.36 -3.44
C GLN A 222 -23.38 2.29 -4.32
N LEU A 223 -23.45 1.42 -5.33
CA LEU A 223 -22.37 1.21 -6.28
C LEU A 223 -22.39 2.27 -7.38
N HIS A 224 -21.27 2.95 -7.54
CA HIS A 224 -20.96 3.84 -8.65
C HIS A 224 -19.80 3.26 -9.45
N VAL A 225 -20.05 2.94 -10.72
CA VAL A 225 -19.01 2.47 -11.63
C VAL A 225 -18.49 3.67 -12.41
N GLY A 226 -17.27 4.12 -12.10
CA GLY A 226 -16.75 5.33 -12.70
C GLY A 226 -15.45 5.82 -12.08
N ASP A 227 -14.96 6.94 -12.62
CA ASP A 227 -13.73 7.58 -12.18
C ASP A 227 -13.94 8.32 -10.85
N ALA A 228 -13.07 8.06 -9.87
CA ALA A 228 -13.14 8.65 -8.55
C ALA A 228 -12.92 10.17 -8.55
N VAL A 229 -12.10 10.70 -9.47
CA VAL A 229 -11.88 12.14 -9.65
C VAL A 229 -13.17 12.82 -10.10
N GLU A 230 -13.88 12.23 -11.07
CA GLU A 230 -15.17 12.74 -11.53
C GLU A 230 -16.23 12.63 -10.42
N PHE A 231 -16.28 11.49 -9.74
CA PHE A 231 -17.19 11.26 -8.62
C PHE A 231 -17.00 12.31 -7.52
N LEU A 232 -15.77 12.49 -7.05
CA LEU A 232 -15.46 13.46 -5.99
C LEU A 232 -15.69 14.90 -6.45
N ARG A 233 -15.40 15.25 -7.71
CA ARG A 233 -15.68 16.58 -8.26
C ARG A 233 -17.16 16.95 -8.15
N ASN A 234 -18.04 15.97 -8.34
CA ASN A 234 -19.49 16.15 -8.26
C ASN A 234 -20.05 15.93 -6.85
N ALA A 235 -19.26 15.40 -5.92
CA ALA A 235 -19.68 15.20 -4.53
C ALA A 235 -19.91 16.55 -3.82
N ALA A 236 -21.02 16.64 -3.09
CA ALA A 236 -21.34 17.81 -2.28
C ALA A 236 -20.31 17.97 -1.14
N GLU A 237 -19.99 19.22 -0.83
CA GLU A 237 -19.08 19.55 0.25
C GLU A 237 -19.61 19.06 1.61
N GLY A 238 -18.73 18.50 2.44
CA GLY A 238 -19.09 18.11 3.80
C GLY A 238 -20.03 16.91 3.92
N THR A 239 -20.13 16.07 2.90
CA THR A 239 -21.05 14.94 2.84
C THR A 239 -20.59 13.74 3.67
N TYR A 240 -19.29 13.45 3.67
CA TYR A 240 -18.77 12.18 4.18
C TYR A 240 -18.18 12.30 5.58
N ASP A 241 -18.50 11.33 6.44
CA ASP A 241 -17.85 11.13 7.73
C ASP A 241 -16.45 10.52 7.57
N ALA A 242 -16.35 9.57 6.64
CA ALA A 242 -15.11 8.89 6.31
C ALA A 242 -15.00 8.63 4.81
N ILE A 243 -13.79 8.77 4.28
CA ILE A 243 -13.42 8.34 2.93
C ILE A 243 -12.28 7.33 3.06
N ILE A 244 -12.46 6.16 2.48
CA ILE A 244 -11.46 5.09 2.42
C ILE A 244 -11.02 4.95 0.96
N VAL A 245 -9.72 5.04 0.71
CA VAL A 245 -9.13 4.85 -0.62
C VAL A 245 -8.39 3.52 -0.62
N ASP A 246 -9.06 2.53 -1.19
CA ASP A 246 -8.62 1.15 -1.39
C ASP A 246 -8.26 0.98 -2.88
N SER A 247 -7.19 1.65 -3.28
CA SER A 247 -6.69 1.64 -4.66
C SER A 247 -5.55 0.65 -4.83
N SER A 248 -5.37 0.19 -6.07
CA SER A 248 -4.13 -0.45 -6.51
C SER A 248 -2.93 0.52 -6.39
N ASP A 249 -1.72 -0.02 -6.54
CA ASP A 249 -0.48 0.74 -6.64
C ASP A 249 -0.62 1.91 -7.64
N PRO A 250 0.10 3.05 -7.46
CA PRO A 250 -0.04 4.27 -8.27
C PRO A 250 0.60 4.14 -9.66
N ILE A 251 0.25 3.07 -10.38
CA ILE A 251 0.59 2.77 -11.75
C ILE A 251 -0.74 2.62 -12.50
N GLY A 252 -0.82 3.18 -13.72
CA GLY A 252 -2.05 3.10 -14.52
C GLY A 252 -3.17 3.98 -13.94
N PRO A 253 -4.40 3.48 -13.76
CA PRO A 253 -5.57 4.31 -13.41
C PRO A 253 -5.49 4.97 -12.02
N ALA A 254 -4.64 4.47 -11.12
CA ALA A 254 -4.51 4.99 -9.76
C ALA A 254 -3.51 6.14 -9.59
N GLN A 255 -2.79 6.54 -10.65
CA GLN A 255 -1.74 7.55 -10.56
C GLN A 255 -2.24 8.92 -10.05
N GLU A 256 -3.45 9.34 -10.46
CA GLU A 256 -4.03 10.62 -10.01
C GLU A 256 -4.43 10.59 -8.52
N LEU A 257 -4.60 9.40 -7.93
CA LEU A 257 -5.09 9.22 -6.55
C LEU A 257 -4.03 9.53 -5.48
N VAL A 258 -2.78 9.79 -5.88
CA VAL A 258 -1.70 10.19 -4.97
C VAL A 258 -1.28 11.65 -5.13
N GLU A 259 -1.96 12.42 -5.98
CA GLU A 259 -1.64 13.82 -6.24
C GLU A 259 -2.42 14.80 -5.36
N LYS A 260 -1.87 15.99 -5.14
CA LYS A 260 -2.47 17.04 -4.31
C LYS A 260 -3.92 17.41 -4.67
N PRO A 261 -4.30 17.59 -5.95
CA PRO A 261 -5.69 17.91 -6.30
C PRO A 261 -6.69 16.86 -5.83
N PHE A 262 -6.30 15.59 -5.81
CA PHE A 262 -7.15 14.51 -5.31
C PHE A 262 -7.43 14.64 -3.81
N PHE A 263 -6.39 14.86 -3.01
CA PHE A 263 -6.54 15.11 -1.56
C PHE A 263 -7.33 16.38 -1.25
N GLU A 264 -7.24 17.43 -2.09
CA GLU A 264 -8.06 18.64 -1.96
C GLU A 264 -9.56 18.34 -2.21
N MET A 265 -9.88 17.51 -3.21
CA MET A 265 -11.26 17.06 -3.45
C MET A 265 -11.80 16.20 -2.30
N ILE A 266 -11.00 15.28 -1.76
CA ILE A 266 -11.34 14.50 -0.57
C ILE A 266 -11.63 15.42 0.62
N THR A 267 -10.73 16.38 0.87
CA THR A 267 -10.86 17.31 2.00
C THR A 267 -12.12 18.18 1.86
N ARG A 268 -12.51 18.57 0.64
CA ARG A 268 -13.80 19.25 0.41
C ARG A 268 -14.97 18.33 0.75
N ALA A 269 -14.97 17.11 0.23
CA ALA A 269 -16.07 16.15 0.39
C ALA A 269 -16.29 15.68 1.84
N LEU A 270 -15.24 15.67 2.67
CA LEU A 270 -15.33 15.36 4.10
C LEU A 270 -16.03 16.47 4.90
N ARG A 271 -16.87 16.08 5.87
CA ARG A 271 -17.39 17.01 6.88
C ARG A 271 -16.27 17.52 7.80
N PRO A 272 -16.47 18.63 8.55
CA PRO A 272 -15.53 19.02 9.61
C PRO A 272 -15.27 17.87 10.59
N GLY A 273 -14.00 17.59 10.89
CA GLY A 273 -13.56 16.42 11.67
C GLY A 273 -13.81 15.06 11.00
N GLY A 274 -14.17 15.03 9.71
CA GLY A 274 -14.25 13.81 8.91
C GLY A 274 -12.86 13.27 8.57
N VAL A 275 -12.76 11.98 8.32
CA VAL A 275 -11.48 11.26 8.23
C VAL A 275 -11.21 10.62 6.86
N LEU A 276 -9.95 10.63 6.46
CA LEU A 276 -9.42 9.88 5.33
C LEU A 276 -8.61 8.69 5.86
N CYS A 277 -8.76 7.53 5.22
CA CYS A 277 -7.80 6.44 5.26
C CYS A 277 -7.39 6.09 3.82
N ASN A 278 -6.12 6.25 3.49
CA ASN A 278 -5.58 5.95 2.16
C ASN A 278 -4.57 4.82 2.28
N GLN A 279 -4.62 3.79 1.42
CA GLN A 279 -3.49 2.88 1.23
C GLN A 279 -2.24 3.74 0.99
N ALA A 280 -1.15 3.45 1.70
CA ALA A 280 0.06 4.24 1.64
C ALA A 280 1.33 3.39 1.59
N GLU A 281 1.30 2.32 0.78
CA GLU A 281 2.50 1.58 0.37
C GLU A 281 3.35 0.97 1.48
N SER A 282 4.48 0.35 1.12
CA SER A 282 5.41 -0.25 2.10
C SER A 282 6.48 0.71 2.58
N LEU A 283 6.62 0.83 3.90
CA LEU A 283 7.73 1.56 4.54
C LEU A 283 9.12 0.96 4.29
N TRP A 284 9.23 -0.24 3.73
CA TRP A 284 10.52 -0.86 3.38
C TRP A 284 10.96 -0.56 1.95
N LEU A 285 10.02 -0.16 1.09
CA LEU A 285 10.23 -0.06 -0.35
C LEU A 285 10.00 1.38 -0.85
N HIS A 286 9.02 2.09 -0.28
CA HIS A 286 8.43 3.28 -0.88
C HIS A 286 8.47 4.50 0.05
N THR A 287 9.50 4.64 0.91
CA THR A 287 9.56 5.74 1.89
C THR A 287 9.52 7.13 1.26
N HIS A 288 10.07 7.32 0.06
CA HIS A 288 10.01 8.56 -0.71
C HIS A 288 8.57 8.93 -1.10
N LEU A 289 7.82 7.99 -1.66
CA LEU A 289 6.40 8.18 -2.02
C LEU A 289 5.55 8.46 -0.78
N ILE A 290 5.80 7.75 0.32
CA ILE A 290 5.11 7.98 1.60
C ILE A 290 5.40 9.38 2.14
N GLN A 291 6.65 9.87 2.03
CA GLN A 291 7.02 11.23 2.43
C GLN A 291 6.27 12.28 1.61
N ASP A 292 6.17 12.08 0.30
CA ASP A 292 5.47 13.01 -0.60
C ASP A 292 3.97 13.07 -0.27
N MET A 293 3.31 11.91 -0.10
CA MET A 293 1.91 11.86 0.31
C MET A 293 1.68 12.50 1.68
N LEU A 294 2.58 12.28 2.65
CA LEU A 294 2.52 12.93 3.97
C LEU A 294 2.69 14.45 3.87
N ALA A 295 3.59 14.93 3.01
CA ALA A 295 3.79 16.36 2.80
C ALA A 295 2.52 17.01 2.23
N ILE A 296 1.97 16.42 1.17
CA ILE A 296 0.71 16.85 0.55
C ILE A 296 -0.42 16.85 1.59
N CYS A 297 -0.59 15.76 2.33
CA CYS A 297 -1.67 15.67 3.31
C CYS A 297 -1.53 16.65 4.47
N ARG A 298 -0.31 16.96 4.93
CA ARG A 298 -0.09 18.00 5.95
C ARG A 298 -0.36 19.41 5.44
N GLU A 299 -0.20 19.65 4.15
CA GLU A 299 -0.60 20.92 3.53
C GLU A 299 -2.12 21.03 3.42
N THR A 300 -2.79 19.94 3.01
CA THR A 300 -4.22 19.94 2.69
C THR A 300 -5.11 19.78 3.93
N PHE A 301 -4.80 18.82 4.81
CA PHE A 301 -5.57 18.54 6.02
C PHE A 301 -5.06 19.36 7.20
N LYS A 302 -5.98 20.02 7.92
CA LYS A 302 -5.65 20.86 9.08
C LYS A 302 -5.88 20.18 10.43
N GLY A 303 -6.46 18.98 10.44
CA GLY A 303 -6.53 18.13 11.63
C GLY A 303 -5.28 17.26 11.81
N SER A 304 -5.47 16.10 12.43
CA SER A 304 -4.44 15.08 12.62
C SER A 304 -4.04 14.42 11.31
N VAL A 305 -2.74 14.17 11.12
CA VAL A 305 -2.17 13.42 9.98
C VAL A 305 -1.16 12.41 10.50
N HIS A 306 -1.44 11.13 10.31
CA HIS A 306 -0.66 10.00 10.84
C HIS A 306 -0.45 8.92 9.78
N TYR A 307 0.62 8.15 9.96
CA TYR A 307 0.89 6.95 9.17
C TYR A 307 0.82 5.73 10.09
N ALA A 308 0.02 4.75 9.71
CA ALA A 308 -0.08 3.44 10.32
C ALA A 308 0.46 2.36 9.37
N TRP A 309 0.74 1.17 9.89
CA TRP A 309 1.13 0.01 9.07
C TRP A 309 0.60 -1.29 9.65
N THR A 310 0.47 -2.31 8.80
CA THR A 310 0.09 -3.67 9.20
C THR A 310 0.87 -4.72 8.40
N SER A 311 0.77 -5.98 8.84
CA SER A 311 1.34 -7.12 8.12
C SER A 311 0.32 -7.72 7.16
N VAL A 312 0.72 -7.85 5.89
CA VAL A 312 -0.01 -8.57 4.85
C VAL A 312 1.02 -9.42 4.10
N PRO A 313 1.17 -10.72 4.44
CA PRO A 313 2.24 -11.56 3.93
C PRO A 313 2.39 -11.59 2.41
N THR A 314 1.30 -11.54 1.65
CA THR A 314 1.37 -11.63 0.18
C THR A 314 1.67 -10.31 -0.51
N TYR A 315 1.54 -9.17 0.17
CA TYR A 315 1.93 -7.88 -0.40
C TYR A 315 3.45 -7.71 -0.46
N PRO A 316 3.97 -6.85 -1.35
CA PRO A 316 5.39 -6.55 -1.43
C PRO A 316 5.99 -6.21 -0.06
N SER A 317 7.11 -6.84 0.30
CA SER A 317 7.77 -6.77 1.63
C SER A 317 7.02 -7.37 2.83
N GLY A 318 5.78 -7.83 2.66
CA GLY A 318 4.95 -8.44 3.72
C GLY A 318 4.26 -7.45 4.65
N VAL A 319 4.31 -6.15 4.35
CA VAL A 319 3.68 -5.06 5.12
C VAL A 319 3.13 -3.99 4.20
N ILE A 320 2.13 -3.28 4.69
CA ILE A 320 1.48 -2.17 3.99
C ILE A 320 1.10 -1.05 4.95
N GLY A 321 1.09 0.16 4.43
CA GLY A 321 0.83 1.40 5.14
C GLY A 321 -0.56 1.95 4.93
N PHE A 322 -0.97 2.81 5.86
CA PHE A 322 -2.19 3.59 5.77
C PHE A 322 -1.91 5.02 6.19
N LEU A 323 -2.31 5.98 5.36
CA LEU A 323 -2.27 7.40 5.68
C LEU A 323 -3.63 7.82 6.23
N LEU A 324 -3.66 8.23 7.50
CA LEU A 324 -4.85 8.70 8.18
C LEU A 324 -4.82 10.21 8.36
N CYS A 325 -5.85 10.89 7.87
CA CYS A 325 -5.96 12.35 7.94
C CYS A 325 -7.33 12.75 8.47
N SER A 326 -7.43 13.88 9.16
CA SER A 326 -8.71 14.49 9.54
C SER A 326 -8.82 15.92 9.03
N LYS A 327 -10.01 16.29 8.56
CA LYS A 327 -10.34 17.67 8.21
C LYS A 327 -10.41 18.52 9.48
N ASP A 328 -10.17 19.82 9.35
CA ASP A 328 -10.41 20.79 10.43
C ASP A 328 -11.79 20.59 11.07
N GLY A 329 -11.87 20.71 12.40
CA GLY A 329 -13.07 20.43 13.19
C GLY A 329 -12.76 19.76 14.52
N GLU A 330 -13.65 18.88 14.97
CA GLU A 330 -13.45 18.12 16.22
C GLU A 330 -12.15 17.31 16.16
N PRO A 331 -11.27 17.41 17.18
CA PRO A 331 -9.99 16.71 17.17
C PRO A 331 -10.16 15.19 17.08
N VAL A 332 -9.47 14.57 16.12
CA VAL A 332 -9.44 13.11 15.95
C VAL A 332 -8.11 12.57 16.45
N ASN A 333 -8.14 11.67 17.42
CA ASN A 333 -6.95 10.92 17.86
C ASN A 333 -6.95 9.53 17.23
N PHE A 334 -6.22 9.38 16.12
CA PHE A 334 -6.10 8.08 15.44
C PHE A 334 -5.34 7.03 16.25
N MET A 335 -4.58 7.39 17.28
CA MET A 335 -3.85 6.40 18.09
C MET A 335 -4.69 5.80 19.21
N ASP A 336 -5.90 6.28 19.47
CA ASP A 336 -6.77 5.76 20.52
C ASP A 336 -8.20 5.61 19.98
N PRO A 337 -8.63 4.38 19.63
CA PRO A 337 -9.94 4.16 19.02
C PRO A 337 -11.04 4.45 20.06
N ILE A 338 -11.81 5.51 19.81
CA ILE A 338 -12.91 5.95 20.69
C ILE A 338 -14.20 5.17 20.47
N ASN A 339 -14.32 4.48 19.34
CA ASN A 339 -15.47 3.66 18.96
C ASN A 339 -15.01 2.25 18.54
N PRO A 340 -14.37 1.49 19.44
CA PRO A 340 -13.78 0.19 19.10
C PRO A 340 -14.85 -0.80 18.66
N ILE A 341 -14.62 -1.47 17.53
CA ILE A 341 -15.57 -2.40 16.91
C ILE A 341 -15.98 -3.56 17.84
N GLU A 342 -15.07 -4.03 18.69
CA GLU A 342 -15.31 -5.08 19.71
C GLU A 342 -16.40 -4.71 20.72
N GLN A 343 -16.64 -3.41 20.93
CA GLN A 343 -17.67 -2.90 21.84
C GLN A 343 -18.97 -2.57 21.12
N GLN A 344 -18.99 -2.63 19.79
CA GLN A 344 -20.19 -2.36 19.02
C GLN A 344 -21.09 -3.59 19.01
N GLU A 345 -22.34 -3.38 19.37
CA GLU A 345 -23.32 -4.46 19.44
C GLU A 345 -23.48 -5.11 18.06
N GLY A 346 -23.26 -6.43 17.98
CA GLY A 346 -23.44 -7.21 16.76
C GLY A 346 -22.41 -6.97 15.66
N ALA A 347 -21.25 -6.41 15.99
CA ALA A 347 -20.11 -6.39 15.08
C ALA A 347 -19.70 -7.79 14.60
N ASP A 348 -19.93 -8.82 15.43
CA ASP A 348 -19.69 -10.25 15.13
C ASP A 348 -20.93 -11.00 14.61
N ASN A 349 -22.06 -10.30 14.38
CA ASN A 349 -23.27 -10.95 13.91
C ASN A 349 -23.08 -11.54 12.50
N ALA A 350 -23.84 -12.59 12.19
CA ALA A 350 -23.77 -13.36 10.94
C ALA A 350 -22.54 -14.27 10.75
N GLY A 351 -21.84 -14.63 11.84
CA GLY A 351 -20.80 -15.67 11.81
C GLY A 351 -19.47 -15.22 11.20
N ARG A 352 -19.23 -13.90 11.18
CA ARG A 352 -18.01 -13.30 10.63
C ARG A 352 -17.19 -12.75 11.79
N GLU A 353 -16.42 -13.60 12.45
CA GLU A 353 -15.49 -13.13 13.50
C GLU A 353 -14.46 -12.18 12.90
N ILE A 354 -14.08 -11.13 13.64
CA ILE A 354 -12.93 -10.28 13.32
C ILE A 354 -11.66 -11.10 13.52
N LYS A 355 -10.83 -11.23 12.49
CA LYS A 355 -9.71 -12.18 12.46
C LYS A 355 -8.36 -11.55 12.81
N PHE A 356 -8.22 -10.24 12.61
CA PHE A 356 -6.94 -9.54 12.71
C PHE A 356 -7.01 -8.28 13.57
N TYR A 357 -7.94 -7.37 13.27
CA TYR A 357 -8.08 -6.10 13.97
C TYR A 357 -8.53 -6.33 15.42
N ASN A 358 -7.92 -5.57 16.31
CA ASN A 358 -8.43 -5.33 17.65
C ASN A 358 -7.87 -3.99 18.14
N SER A 359 -8.38 -3.49 19.26
CA SER A 359 -8.02 -2.18 19.80
C SER A 359 -6.52 -2.07 20.15
N GLU A 360 -5.87 -3.17 20.50
CA GLU A 360 -4.42 -3.19 20.76
C GLU A 360 -3.61 -3.12 19.46
N ILE A 361 -4.00 -3.90 18.44
CA ILE A 361 -3.42 -3.86 17.10
C ILE A 361 -3.59 -2.48 16.47
N HIS A 362 -4.75 -1.84 16.64
CA HIS A 362 -4.99 -0.46 16.22
C HIS A 362 -3.90 0.47 16.76
N LYS A 363 -3.64 0.45 18.07
CA LYS A 363 -2.60 1.27 18.73
C LYS A 363 -1.21 0.91 18.23
N ALA A 364 -0.92 -0.39 18.14
CA ALA A 364 0.37 -0.91 17.70
C ALA A 364 0.70 -0.54 16.24
N ALA A 365 -0.31 -0.38 15.39
CA ALA A 365 -0.14 0.01 13.99
C ALA A 365 0.49 1.40 13.82
N PHE A 366 0.52 2.25 14.85
CA PHE A 366 1.22 3.54 14.80
C PHE A 366 2.66 3.48 15.36
N ALA A 367 3.07 2.34 15.91
CA ALA A 367 4.41 2.13 16.43
C ALA A 367 5.40 1.79 15.31
N LEU A 368 5.85 2.81 14.59
CA LEU A 368 6.76 2.63 13.45
C LEU A 368 8.21 2.26 13.89
N PRO A 369 8.95 1.49 13.08
CA PRO A 369 10.38 1.28 13.27
C PRO A 369 11.18 2.59 13.28
N SER A 370 12.32 2.62 13.97
CA SER A 370 13.11 3.86 14.16
C SER A 370 13.56 4.52 12.85
N PHE A 371 13.86 3.73 11.81
CA PHE A 371 14.27 4.29 10.51
C PHE A 371 13.09 5.01 9.84
N ALA A 372 11.91 4.37 9.79
CA ALA A 372 10.70 4.97 9.24
C ALA A 372 10.27 6.19 10.05
N LYS A 373 10.32 6.14 11.40
CA LYS A 373 10.06 7.32 12.24
C LYS A 373 10.93 8.51 11.83
N ARG A 374 12.24 8.28 11.62
CA ARG A 374 13.17 9.34 11.23
C ARG A 374 12.87 9.87 9.83
N GLU A 375 12.71 8.98 8.85
CA GLU A 375 12.43 9.37 7.46
C GLU A 375 11.11 10.13 7.34
N LEU A 376 10.04 9.61 7.92
CA LEU A 376 8.70 10.23 7.84
C LEU A 376 8.53 11.49 8.71
N SER A 377 9.42 11.68 9.69
CA SER A 377 9.44 12.91 10.51
C SER A 377 10.26 14.04 9.90
N THR A 378 11.19 13.77 8.99
CA THR A 378 12.08 14.80 8.43
C THR A 378 11.28 15.85 7.63
N VAL A 379 10.12 15.48 7.10
CA VAL A 379 9.15 16.39 6.46
C VAL A 379 8.58 17.46 7.42
N TYR A 380 8.67 17.27 8.75
CA TYR A 380 8.23 18.28 9.74
C TYR A 380 9.20 19.46 9.91
N ALA A 381 10.48 19.33 9.53
CA ALA A 381 11.49 20.36 9.78
C ALA A 381 11.53 21.41 8.66
N SER A 382 11.45 20.99 7.39
CA SER A 382 11.58 21.87 6.23
C SER A 382 10.40 22.83 6.05
N SER A 383 9.19 22.42 6.45
CA SER A 383 7.98 23.26 6.39
C SER A 383 7.94 24.34 7.48
N ARG A 384 8.59 24.12 8.64
CA ARG A 384 8.75 25.17 9.66
C ARG A 384 9.89 26.13 9.34
N LEU A 385 11.01 25.62 8.80
CA LEU A 385 12.15 26.46 8.43
C LEU A 385 11.80 27.46 7.32
N SER A 386 11.05 27.02 6.29
CA SER A 386 10.56 27.90 5.22
C SER A 386 9.57 28.97 5.70
N GLN A 387 8.75 28.67 6.71
CA GLN A 387 7.85 29.67 7.33
C GLN A 387 8.59 30.63 8.28
N SER A 388 9.63 30.18 8.98
CA SER A 388 10.45 31.07 9.81
C SER A 388 11.35 32.00 8.99
N GLU A 389 11.87 31.54 7.85
CA GLU A 389 12.69 32.35 6.95
C GLU A 389 11.85 33.43 6.24
N GLN A 390 10.61 33.12 5.83
CA GLN A 390 9.69 34.13 5.29
C GLN A 390 9.23 35.15 6.35
N GLY A 391 9.08 34.72 7.61
CA GLY A 391 8.75 35.63 8.72
C GLY A 391 9.88 36.61 9.06
N GLU A 392 11.15 36.16 9.02
CA GLU A 392 12.30 37.02 9.27
C GLU A 392 12.57 38.03 8.14
N ASP A 393 12.37 37.67 6.88
CA ASP A 393 12.54 38.60 5.76
C ASP A 393 11.45 39.68 5.72
N THR A 394 10.22 39.33 6.12
CA THR A 394 9.11 40.30 6.23
C THR A 394 9.32 41.28 7.40
N LEU A 395 9.95 40.82 8.50
CA LEU A 395 10.33 41.68 9.63
C LEU A 395 11.51 42.59 9.29
N LYS A 396 12.51 42.10 8.54
CA LYS A 396 13.64 42.90 8.05
C LYS A 396 13.21 43.96 7.04
N MET A 397 12.31 43.65 6.10
CA MET A 397 11.76 44.64 5.16
C MET A 397 10.96 45.75 5.85
N ASN A 398 10.16 45.40 6.88
CA ASN A 398 9.40 46.40 7.65
C ASN A 398 10.26 47.27 8.58
N LEU A 399 11.41 46.79 9.03
CA LEU A 399 12.37 47.59 9.81
C LEU A 399 13.12 48.60 8.93
N VAL A 400 13.48 48.21 7.70
CA VAL A 400 14.16 49.10 6.74
C VAL A 400 13.21 50.22 6.28
N ALA A 401 11.95 49.91 5.96
CA ALA A 401 10.95 50.90 5.57
C ALA A 401 10.63 51.93 6.68
N LYS A 402 10.67 51.53 7.96
CA LYS A 402 10.48 52.46 9.09
C LYS A 402 11.66 53.39 9.33
N ASN A 403 12.89 52.96 9.03
CA ASN A 403 14.07 53.82 9.19
C ASN A 403 14.23 54.85 8.06
N GLU A 404 13.72 54.57 6.85
CA GLU A 404 13.72 55.54 5.74
C GLU A 404 12.66 56.65 5.89
N LEU A 405 11.61 56.42 6.68
CA LEU A 405 10.58 57.43 6.97
C LEU A 405 10.98 58.41 8.10
N VAL A 406 11.93 58.04 8.95
CA VAL A 406 12.40 58.89 10.08
C VAL A 406 13.54 59.83 9.67
N THR A 407 14.20 59.60 8.54
CA THR A 407 15.28 60.46 8.01
C THR A 407 14.82 61.51 7.00
N ALA A 408 13.51 61.59 6.71
CA ALA A 408 12.92 62.54 5.77
C ALA A 408 11.86 63.49 6.40
N SER A 409 11.94 63.72 7.72
CA SER A 409 11.09 64.68 8.44
C SER A 409 11.89 65.83 9.06
#